data_AF-A0A8T3C222-F1
#
_entry.id   AF-A0A8T3C222-F1
#
_cell.length_a   1.000
_cell.length_b   1.000
_cell.length_c   1.000
_cell.angle_alpha   90.00
_cell.angle_beta   90.00
_cell.angle_gamma   90.00
#
_symmetry.space_group_name_H-M   'P 1'
#
loop_
_entity.id
_entity.type
_entity.pdbx_description
1 polymer ?
#
loop_
_entity_poly.entity_id
_entity_poly.type
_entity_poly.pdbx_seq_one_letter_code
_entity_poly.pdbx_strand_id
1 'polypeptide(L)'
;MDGVRISAVIFDLDGTLLDTERATGGVLREFLEKYGKVLDPDKEMKRLGQMHKESAKAIVEDYELPMTAEEYSLSIMPIYQQRWSQAQALPGVNRLIQHLHKHGVPLGLASNSIKRHIGTKISHQPGWKELFSVIIGGDEVSHGKPSPDIFLEAARRLGSDPSSCLVIEDSPVGVRAAKDAGTTVVAVPSLQNQAERYSIANYVLRSLLEFLPELWGLPPFEDWIQNALPIEPLYAKGLIREAVAQNSSVILSIDSDNGSYDTLPDQISGIFFGWAKLQIQGIFKMVAAVSWDFSTGFSRWIIKPFILGEINNFVMEPLHLVFVGYVRKLFDEETVLDADIPSKEDASIAWNALDLPDFGKDAAEFSYKT
;
A
#
# COMPACT_ATOMS: atom_id res chain seq x y z
N MET A 1 25.89 15.41 6.54
CA MET A 1 25.78 13.94 6.55
C MET A 1 26.64 13.47 5.39
N ASP A 2 27.71 12.72 5.65
CA ASP A 2 28.48 12.08 4.57
C ASP A 2 27.55 11.08 3.90
N GLY A 3 26.99 11.49 2.75
CA GLY A 3 25.81 10.88 2.16
C GLY A 3 26.10 9.49 1.64
N VAL A 4 25.33 8.50 2.11
CA VAL A 4 25.27 7.17 1.50
C VAL A 4 24.85 7.36 0.05
N ARG A 5 25.75 7.09 -0.89
CA ARG A 5 25.46 7.15 -2.33
C ARG A 5 24.95 5.80 -2.78
N ILE A 6 23.64 5.69 -2.96
CA ILE A 6 23.01 4.46 -3.44
C ILE A 6 23.27 4.29 -4.93
N SER A 7 23.66 3.07 -5.33
CA SER A 7 23.91 2.68 -6.72
C SER A 7 22.83 1.76 -7.29
N ALA A 8 22.01 1.13 -6.45
CA ALA A 8 20.92 0.26 -6.87
C ALA A 8 19.80 0.20 -5.82
N VAL A 9 18.57 -0.06 -6.27
CA VAL A 9 17.40 -0.21 -5.38
C VAL A 9 16.83 -1.61 -5.52
N ILE A 10 16.63 -2.30 -4.41
CA ILE A 10 16.06 -3.65 -4.35
C ILE A 10 14.73 -3.58 -3.59
N PHE A 11 13.66 -4.04 -4.22
CA PHE A 11 12.33 -4.03 -3.65
C PHE A 11 11.93 -5.43 -3.19
N ASP A 12 11.27 -5.54 -2.04
CA ASP A 12 10.33 -6.64 -1.83
C ASP A 12 9.11 -6.51 -2.75
N LEU A 13 8.22 -7.49 -2.77
CA LEU A 13 7.03 -7.53 -3.62
C LEU A 13 5.73 -7.44 -2.82
N ASP A 14 5.55 -8.32 -1.85
CA ASP A 14 4.25 -8.66 -1.28
C ASP A 14 3.99 -7.76 -0.07
N GLY A 15 3.11 -6.77 -0.22
CA GLY A 15 2.94 -5.72 0.81
C GLY A 15 3.87 -4.53 0.62
N THR A 16 4.90 -4.63 -0.24
CA THR A 16 5.78 -3.51 -0.59
C THR A 16 5.45 -2.88 -1.95
N LEU A 17 5.37 -3.69 -3.02
CA LEU A 17 5.03 -3.20 -4.37
C LEU A 17 3.56 -3.48 -4.72
N LEU A 18 3.04 -4.62 -4.28
CA LEU A 18 1.68 -5.08 -4.58
C LEU A 18 0.89 -5.30 -3.30
N ASP A 19 -0.38 -4.88 -3.33
CA ASP A 19 -1.36 -5.16 -2.27
C ASP A 19 -1.89 -6.61 -2.40
N THR A 20 -1.00 -7.56 -2.12
CA THR A 20 -1.31 -9.00 -2.26
C THR A 20 -2.13 -9.55 -1.11
N GLU A 21 -2.00 -8.98 0.09
CA GLU A 21 -2.80 -9.38 1.26
C GLU A 21 -4.28 -9.13 0.99
N ARG A 22 -4.62 -7.92 0.52
CA ARG A 22 -6.00 -7.61 0.16
C ARG A 22 -6.49 -8.42 -1.04
N ALA A 23 -5.67 -8.57 -2.08
CA ALA A 23 -6.04 -9.36 -3.25
C ALA A 23 -6.40 -10.80 -2.88
N THR A 24 -5.69 -11.37 -1.91
CA THR A 24 -5.88 -12.75 -1.44
C THR A 24 -6.77 -12.87 -0.20
N GLY A 25 -7.27 -11.74 0.30
CA GLY A 25 -8.21 -11.66 1.39
C GLY A 25 -9.46 -12.51 1.11
N GLY A 26 -9.80 -13.39 2.05
CA GLY A 26 -10.96 -14.28 1.93
C GLY A 26 -10.76 -15.53 1.09
N VAL A 27 -9.60 -15.76 0.47
CA VAL A 27 -9.31 -17.01 -0.27
C VAL A 27 -9.51 -18.24 0.61
N LEU A 28 -9.00 -18.20 1.86
CA LEU A 28 -9.19 -19.31 2.79
C LEU A 28 -10.67 -19.48 3.17
N ARG A 29 -11.41 -18.39 3.38
CA ARG A 29 -12.86 -18.45 3.64
C ARG A 29 -13.60 -19.16 2.50
N GLU A 30 -13.39 -18.71 1.26
CA GLU A 30 -13.99 -19.31 0.06
C GLU A 30 -13.62 -20.79 -0.08
N PHE A 31 -12.37 -21.14 0.23
CA PHE A 31 -11.92 -22.53 0.21
C PHE A 31 -12.65 -23.38 1.27
N LEU A 32 -12.74 -22.89 2.51
CA LEU A 32 -13.38 -23.59 3.63
C LEU A 32 -14.89 -23.77 3.44
N GLU A 33 -15.57 -22.79 2.82
CA GLU A 33 -17.00 -22.87 2.50
C GLU A 33 -17.33 -24.09 1.61
N LYS A 34 -16.42 -24.49 0.71
CA LYS A 34 -16.56 -25.69 -0.14
C LYS A 34 -16.61 -26.99 0.67
N TYR A 35 -16.12 -26.97 1.91
CA TYR A 35 -16.13 -28.09 2.86
C TYR A 35 -17.13 -27.89 4.00
N GLY A 36 -18.01 -26.88 3.91
CA GLY A 36 -18.98 -26.56 4.96
C GLY A 36 -18.34 -26.05 6.25
N LYS A 37 -17.12 -25.49 6.18
CA LYS A 37 -16.38 -24.97 7.32
C LYS A 37 -16.45 -23.44 7.34
N VAL A 38 -16.43 -22.86 8.55
CA VAL A 38 -16.45 -21.41 8.76
C VAL A 38 -15.06 -20.97 9.22
N LEU A 39 -14.50 -19.93 8.59
CA LEU A 39 -13.21 -19.36 8.97
C LEU A 39 -13.27 -18.83 10.40
N ASP A 40 -12.28 -19.20 11.21
CA ASP A 40 -12.10 -18.77 12.59
C ASP A 40 -10.97 -17.71 12.66
N PRO A 41 -11.29 -16.43 12.95
CA PRO A 41 -10.31 -15.35 13.03
C PRO A 41 -9.21 -15.59 14.09
N ASP A 42 -9.53 -16.25 15.20
CA ASP A 42 -8.54 -16.49 16.27
C ASP A 42 -7.49 -17.51 15.81
N LYS A 43 -7.92 -18.49 15.01
CA LYS A 43 -6.99 -19.46 14.40
C LYS A 43 -6.13 -18.80 13.33
N GLU A 44 -6.68 -17.86 12.55
CA GLU A 44 -5.90 -17.08 11.58
C GLU A 44 -4.84 -16.22 12.27
N MET A 45 -5.21 -15.54 13.36
CA MET A 45 -4.26 -14.73 14.12
C MET A 45 -3.09 -15.56 14.67
N LYS A 46 -3.35 -16.80 15.11
CA LYS A 46 -2.30 -17.74 15.57
C LYS A 46 -1.40 -18.25 14.43
N ARG A 47 -1.85 -18.17 13.17
CA ARG A 47 -1.09 -18.57 11.99
C ARG A 47 -0.20 -17.44 11.43
N LEU A 48 -0.39 -16.20 11.87
CA LEU A 48 0.44 -15.08 11.41
C LEU A 48 1.93 -15.36 11.65
N GLY A 49 2.73 -15.23 10.59
CA GLY A 49 4.18 -15.45 10.62
C GLY A 49 4.64 -16.91 10.51
N GLN A 50 3.74 -17.89 10.37
CA GLN A 50 4.13 -19.29 10.13
C GLN A 50 4.67 -19.50 8.71
N MET A 51 5.54 -20.51 8.55
CA MET A 51 5.97 -20.94 7.22
C MET A 51 4.80 -21.60 6.47
N HIS A 52 4.77 -21.48 5.13
CA HIS A 52 3.67 -22.02 4.30
C HIS A 52 3.34 -23.50 4.60
N LYS A 53 4.35 -24.36 4.79
CA LYS A 53 4.14 -25.78 5.09
C LYS A 53 3.48 -26.01 6.46
N GLU A 54 3.86 -25.22 7.46
CA GLU A 54 3.29 -25.29 8.81
C GLU A 54 1.85 -24.78 8.81
N SER A 55 1.62 -23.65 8.12
CA SER A 55 0.28 -23.08 7.95
C SER A 55 -0.67 -24.03 7.20
N ALA A 56 -0.21 -24.67 6.12
CA ALA A 56 -1.00 -25.66 5.38
C ALA A 56 -1.40 -26.86 6.26
N LYS A 57 -0.47 -27.38 7.07
CA LYS A 57 -0.74 -28.45 8.02
C LYS A 57 -1.73 -28.01 9.09
N ALA A 58 -1.50 -26.84 9.69
CA ALA A 58 -2.38 -26.27 10.70
C ALA A 58 -3.81 -26.07 10.17
N ILE A 59 -3.99 -25.57 8.95
CA ILE A 59 -5.32 -25.37 8.34
C ILE A 59 -6.05 -26.70 8.16
N VAL A 60 -5.36 -27.73 7.66
CA VAL A 60 -5.96 -29.08 7.51
C VAL A 60 -6.41 -29.63 8.86
N GLU A 61 -5.58 -29.50 9.90
CA GLU A 61 -5.88 -29.97 11.25
C GLU A 61 -7.00 -29.15 11.91
N ASP A 62 -6.89 -27.83 11.88
CA ASP A 62 -7.78 -26.89 12.54
C ASP A 62 -9.22 -26.94 12.03
N TYR A 63 -9.41 -27.27 10.76
CA TYR A 63 -10.71 -27.36 10.11
C TYR A 63 -11.13 -28.80 9.79
N GLU A 64 -10.33 -29.80 10.18
CA GLU A 64 -10.57 -31.22 9.94
C GLU A 64 -10.88 -31.49 8.46
N LEU A 65 -10.02 -30.98 7.57
CA LEU A 65 -10.20 -31.13 6.14
C LEU A 65 -9.92 -32.57 5.69
N PRO A 66 -10.71 -33.15 4.77
CA PRO A 66 -10.54 -34.53 4.32
C PRO A 66 -9.43 -34.65 3.26
N MET A 67 -8.24 -34.10 3.54
CA MET A 67 -7.09 -34.08 2.63
C MET A 67 -5.78 -33.91 3.40
N THR A 68 -4.66 -34.17 2.73
CA THR A 68 -3.30 -33.88 3.23
C THR A 68 -2.94 -32.40 3.06
N ALA A 69 -1.88 -31.93 3.76
CA ALA A 69 -1.38 -30.56 3.61
C ALA A 69 -0.88 -30.27 2.19
N GLU A 70 -0.34 -31.28 1.51
CA GLU A 70 0.09 -31.23 0.11
C GLU A 70 -1.11 -31.08 -0.83
N GLU A 71 -2.16 -31.88 -0.66
CA GLU A 71 -3.40 -31.77 -1.44
C GLU A 71 -4.11 -30.42 -1.21
N TYR A 72 -4.13 -29.95 0.04
CA TYR A 72 -4.59 -28.60 0.38
C TYR A 72 -3.80 -27.54 -0.38
N SER A 73 -2.47 -27.58 -0.30
CA SER A 73 -1.61 -26.60 -0.98
C SER A 73 -1.84 -26.60 -2.50
N LEU A 74 -2.00 -27.78 -3.12
CA LEU A 74 -2.27 -27.91 -4.54
C LEU A 74 -3.67 -27.40 -4.94
N SER A 75 -4.67 -27.60 -4.09
CA SER A 75 -6.06 -27.24 -4.38
C SER A 75 -6.35 -25.76 -4.14
N ILE A 76 -5.68 -25.10 -3.19
CA ILE A 76 -5.89 -23.67 -2.92
C ILE A 76 -5.06 -22.75 -3.82
N MET A 77 -3.89 -23.22 -4.30
CA MET A 77 -2.96 -22.41 -5.09
C MET A 77 -3.57 -21.78 -6.38
N PRO A 78 -4.41 -22.48 -7.17
CA PRO A 78 -5.05 -21.86 -8.33
C PRO A 78 -5.93 -20.66 -7.98
N ILE A 79 -6.57 -20.68 -6.80
CA ILE A 79 -7.39 -19.57 -6.30
C ILE A 79 -6.48 -18.38 -5.99
N TYR A 80 -5.36 -18.61 -5.29
CA TYR A 80 -4.35 -17.58 -5.05
C TYR A 80 -3.80 -16.98 -6.35
N GLN A 81 -3.47 -17.80 -7.36
CA GLN A 81 -2.95 -17.32 -8.63
C GLN A 81 -3.94 -16.42 -9.38
N GLN A 82 -5.23 -16.80 -9.38
CA GLN A 82 -6.30 -15.97 -9.95
C GLN A 82 -6.46 -14.63 -9.20
N ARG A 83 -6.29 -14.63 -7.88
CA ARG A 83 -6.38 -13.41 -7.07
C ARG A 83 -5.16 -12.52 -7.21
N TRP A 84 -3.96 -13.09 -7.29
CA TRP A 84 -2.72 -12.33 -7.52
C TRP A 84 -2.75 -11.53 -8.83
N SER A 85 -3.41 -12.03 -9.88
CA SER A 85 -3.61 -11.24 -11.11
C SER A 85 -4.46 -9.97 -10.93
N GLN A 86 -5.17 -9.85 -9.81
CA GLN A 86 -5.99 -8.69 -9.47
C GLN A 86 -5.28 -7.74 -8.50
N ALA A 87 -4.10 -8.12 -7.98
CA ALA A 87 -3.34 -7.31 -7.03
C ALA A 87 -2.92 -5.99 -7.68
N GLN A 88 -3.27 -4.90 -7.01
CA GLN A 88 -2.94 -3.54 -7.46
C GLN A 88 -1.56 -3.13 -6.92
N ALA A 89 -0.90 -2.23 -7.65
CA ALA A 89 0.28 -1.56 -7.14
C ALA A 89 -0.08 -0.70 -5.93
N LEU A 90 0.79 -0.67 -4.91
CA LEU A 90 0.60 0.19 -3.76
C LEU A 90 0.83 1.67 -4.13
N PRO A 91 0.23 2.63 -3.41
CA PRO A 91 0.36 4.06 -3.73
C PRO A 91 1.82 4.52 -3.84
N GLY A 92 2.16 5.14 -4.98
CA GLY A 92 3.51 5.66 -5.26
C GLY A 92 4.49 4.66 -5.88
N VAL A 93 4.15 3.37 -5.97
CA VAL A 93 5.02 2.32 -6.53
C VAL A 93 5.37 2.60 -7.99
N ASN A 94 4.35 2.72 -8.86
CA ASN A 94 4.56 2.90 -10.29
C ASN A 94 5.38 4.16 -10.58
N ARG A 95 5.06 5.27 -9.89
CA ARG A 95 5.83 6.52 -9.95
C ARG A 95 7.31 6.28 -9.61
N LEU A 96 7.59 5.61 -8.49
CA LEU A 96 8.95 5.37 -8.02
C LEU A 96 9.76 4.49 -8.98
N ILE A 97 9.24 3.32 -9.36
CA ILE A 97 9.97 2.38 -10.21
C ILE A 97 10.21 2.96 -11.61
N GLN A 98 9.24 3.66 -12.19
CA GLN A 98 9.37 4.28 -13.50
C GLN A 98 10.38 5.42 -13.47
N HIS A 99 10.34 6.25 -12.41
CA HIS A 99 11.29 7.35 -12.23
C HIS A 99 12.73 6.83 -12.10
N LEU A 100 12.97 5.84 -11.25
CA LEU A 100 14.30 5.28 -11.05
C LEU A 100 14.82 4.60 -12.33
N HIS A 101 13.98 3.82 -13.00
CA HIS A 101 14.33 3.18 -14.27
C HIS A 101 14.65 4.22 -15.37
N LYS A 102 13.82 5.27 -15.50
CA LYS A 102 14.05 6.38 -16.47
C LYS A 102 15.42 7.04 -16.29
N HIS A 103 15.90 7.11 -15.05
CA HIS A 103 17.21 7.69 -14.73
C HIS A 103 18.36 6.66 -14.70
N GLY A 104 18.12 5.43 -15.16
CA GLY A 104 19.14 4.39 -15.27
C GLY A 104 19.59 3.82 -13.93
N VAL A 105 18.80 3.95 -12.87
CA VAL A 105 19.08 3.31 -11.58
C VAL A 105 18.76 1.81 -11.70
N PRO A 106 19.71 0.89 -11.46
CA PRO A 106 19.46 -0.54 -11.46
C PRO A 106 18.42 -0.95 -10.41
N LEU A 107 17.42 -1.70 -10.84
CA LEU A 107 16.31 -2.17 -10.01
C LEU A 107 16.33 -3.69 -9.84
N GLY A 108 16.26 -4.14 -8.59
CA GLY A 108 16.05 -5.54 -8.22
C GLY A 108 14.68 -5.78 -7.57
N LEU A 109 14.11 -6.96 -7.76
CA LEU A 109 12.95 -7.46 -7.04
C LEU A 109 13.34 -8.77 -6.35
N ALA A 110 13.17 -8.84 -5.03
CA ALA A 110 13.56 -9.96 -4.19
C ALA A 110 12.42 -10.34 -3.23
N SER A 111 11.77 -11.48 -3.46
CA SER A 111 10.63 -11.97 -2.65
C SER A 111 10.83 -13.41 -2.19
N ASN A 112 10.32 -13.75 -1.00
CA ASN A 112 10.27 -15.14 -0.51
C ASN A 112 9.33 -16.03 -1.34
N SER A 113 8.47 -15.44 -2.18
CA SER A 113 7.71 -16.17 -3.18
C SER A 113 8.63 -16.89 -4.16
N ILE A 114 8.21 -18.06 -4.66
CA ILE A 114 8.94 -18.73 -5.74
C ILE A 114 8.86 -17.90 -7.02
N LYS A 115 9.91 -17.97 -7.87
CA LYS A 115 10.05 -17.13 -9.07
C LYS A 115 8.84 -17.20 -10.00
N ARG A 116 8.25 -18.39 -10.17
CA ARG A 116 7.03 -18.55 -10.99
C ARG A 116 5.85 -17.73 -10.45
N HIS A 117 5.67 -17.70 -9.13
CA HIS A 117 4.57 -16.96 -8.50
C HIS A 117 4.81 -15.44 -8.55
N ILE A 118 6.07 -15.01 -8.41
CA ILE A 118 6.45 -13.61 -8.68
C ILE A 118 6.01 -13.21 -10.09
N GLY A 119 6.32 -14.05 -11.08
CA GLY A 119 5.91 -13.83 -12.47
C GLY A 119 4.39 -13.67 -12.63
N THR A 120 3.59 -14.49 -11.96
CA THR A 120 2.11 -14.35 -11.95
C THR A 120 1.64 -13.07 -11.28
N LYS A 121 2.23 -12.69 -10.14
CA LYS A 121 1.85 -11.50 -9.38
C LYS A 121 2.08 -10.21 -10.17
N ILE A 122 3.21 -10.10 -10.86
CA ILE A 122 3.54 -8.90 -11.64
C ILE A 122 2.99 -8.91 -13.07
N SER A 123 2.35 -10.00 -13.53
CA SER A 123 2.01 -10.16 -14.96
C SER A 123 1.00 -9.16 -15.50
N HIS A 124 0.17 -8.59 -14.62
CA HIS A 124 -0.86 -7.61 -14.99
C HIS A 124 -0.35 -6.17 -14.82
N GLN A 125 0.87 -6.00 -14.32
CA GLN A 125 1.48 -4.69 -14.14
C GLN A 125 2.22 -4.28 -15.42
N PRO A 126 1.81 -3.20 -16.09
CA PRO A 126 2.37 -2.84 -17.39
C PRO A 126 3.88 -2.59 -17.33
N GLY A 127 4.65 -3.40 -18.06
CA GLY A 127 6.09 -3.22 -18.23
C GLY A 127 6.96 -3.58 -17.02
N TRP A 128 6.39 -4.04 -15.90
CA TRP A 128 7.15 -4.27 -14.67
C TRP A 128 8.31 -5.26 -14.87
N LYS A 129 8.07 -6.35 -15.59
CA LYS A 129 9.10 -7.36 -15.83
C LYS A 129 10.33 -6.78 -16.51
N GLU A 130 10.15 -5.80 -17.38
CA GLU A 130 11.21 -5.13 -18.12
C GLU A 130 11.90 -4.03 -17.31
N LEU A 131 11.23 -3.45 -16.30
CA LEU A 131 11.81 -2.42 -15.42
C LEU A 131 12.85 -2.97 -14.44
N PHE A 132 12.72 -4.24 -14.03
CA PHE A 132 13.65 -4.88 -13.10
C PHE A 132 14.79 -5.58 -13.83
N SER A 133 16.03 -5.14 -13.57
CA SER A 133 17.24 -5.80 -14.08
C SER A 133 17.42 -7.20 -13.46
N VAL A 134 16.93 -7.39 -12.24
CA VAL A 134 17.03 -8.65 -11.49
C VAL A 134 15.70 -8.96 -10.83
N ILE A 135 15.20 -10.18 -11.02
CA ILE A 135 14.05 -10.73 -10.30
C ILE A 135 14.48 -12.06 -9.70
N ILE A 136 14.41 -12.18 -8.36
CA ILE A 136 14.84 -13.34 -7.59
C ILE A 136 13.68 -13.82 -6.70
N GLY A 137 13.39 -15.11 -6.80
CA GLY A 137 12.50 -15.81 -5.89
C GLY A 137 13.24 -16.52 -4.74
N GLY A 138 12.49 -16.86 -3.69
CA GLY A 138 13.01 -17.62 -2.55
C GLY A 138 13.53 -19.01 -2.91
N ASP A 139 13.11 -19.56 -4.06
CA ASP A 139 13.59 -20.82 -4.64
C ASP A 139 14.95 -20.71 -5.36
N GLU A 140 15.51 -19.50 -5.48
CA GLU A 140 16.81 -19.25 -6.10
C GLU A 140 17.93 -19.00 -5.08
N VAL A 141 17.65 -19.15 -3.78
CA VAL A 141 18.62 -18.99 -2.68
C VAL A 141 18.53 -20.13 -1.68
N SER A 142 19.61 -20.34 -0.91
CA SER A 142 19.66 -21.41 0.09
C SER A 142 18.67 -21.18 1.23
N HIS A 143 18.57 -19.94 1.72
CA HIS A 143 17.66 -19.54 2.78
C HIS A 143 16.94 -18.24 2.42
N GLY A 144 15.60 -18.25 2.46
CA GLY A 144 14.81 -17.02 2.32
C GLY A 144 14.92 -16.09 3.52
N LYS A 145 14.23 -14.95 3.46
CA LYS A 145 14.12 -13.99 4.58
C LYS A 145 13.58 -14.74 5.82
N PRO A 146 14.16 -14.55 7.02
CA PRO A 146 15.04 -13.45 7.43
C PRO A 146 16.54 -13.63 7.13
N SER A 147 16.97 -14.68 6.42
CA SER A 147 18.37 -14.80 5.97
C SER A 147 18.71 -13.70 4.95
N PRO A 148 19.94 -13.15 4.95
CA PRO A 148 20.34 -12.11 4.02
C PRO A 148 20.55 -12.61 2.57
N ASP A 149 20.56 -13.92 2.34
CA ASP A 149 20.96 -14.57 1.07
C ASP A 149 20.24 -13.95 -0.14
N ILE A 150 18.95 -13.64 -0.03
CA ILE A 150 18.16 -13.11 -1.15
C ILE A 150 18.59 -11.70 -1.57
N PHE A 151 18.94 -10.83 -0.61
CA PHE A 151 19.39 -9.47 -0.90
C PHE A 151 20.86 -9.46 -1.34
N LEU A 152 21.69 -10.35 -0.78
CA LEU A 152 23.07 -10.54 -1.23
C LEU A 152 23.11 -11.03 -2.69
N GLU A 153 22.27 -12.00 -3.04
CA GLU A 153 22.19 -12.50 -4.41
C GLU A 153 21.61 -11.44 -5.37
N ALA A 154 20.63 -10.63 -4.93
CA ALA A 154 20.12 -9.50 -5.70
C ALA A 154 21.20 -8.47 -6.00
N ALA A 155 21.93 -8.01 -4.98
CA ALA A 155 23.04 -7.08 -5.13
C ALA A 155 24.12 -7.64 -6.07
N ARG A 156 24.49 -8.92 -5.91
CA ARG A 156 25.46 -9.61 -6.77
C ARG A 156 25.03 -9.63 -8.24
N ARG A 157 23.77 -9.98 -8.53
CA ARG A 157 23.25 -9.99 -9.92
C ARG A 157 23.10 -8.59 -10.52
N LEU A 158 22.87 -7.58 -9.68
CA LEU A 158 22.87 -6.17 -10.07
C LEU A 158 24.29 -5.60 -10.26
N GLY A 159 25.34 -6.34 -9.90
CA GLY A 159 26.72 -5.86 -9.94
C GLY A 159 27.00 -4.73 -8.96
N SER A 160 26.25 -4.66 -7.84
CA SER A 160 26.37 -3.62 -6.81
C SER A 160 26.90 -4.20 -5.50
N ASP A 161 27.65 -3.40 -4.75
CA ASP A 161 28.02 -3.72 -3.37
C ASP A 161 26.78 -3.57 -2.46
N PRO A 162 26.47 -4.53 -1.55
CA PRO A 162 25.31 -4.43 -0.67
C PRO A 162 25.23 -3.12 0.12
N SER A 163 26.37 -2.55 0.55
CA SER A 163 26.40 -1.28 1.28
C SER A 163 25.99 -0.07 0.44
N SER A 164 25.99 -0.21 -0.89
CA SER A 164 25.51 0.79 -1.86
C SER A 164 24.09 0.48 -2.36
N CYS A 165 23.43 -0.55 -1.83
CA CYS A 165 22.04 -0.87 -2.17
C CYS A 165 21.06 -0.27 -1.16
N LEU A 166 19.92 0.20 -1.67
CA LEU A 166 18.76 0.58 -0.88
C LEU A 166 17.70 -0.52 -0.99
N VAL A 167 17.32 -1.12 0.13
CA VAL A 167 16.22 -2.08 0.20
C VAL A 167 14.95 -1.38 0.67
N ILE A 168 13.84 -1.62 -0.03
CA ILE A 168 12.49 -1.19 0.37
C ILE A 168 11.68 -2.43 0.76
N GLU A 169 11.12 -2.43 1.96
CA GLU A 169 10.51 -3.61 2.61
C GLU A 169 9.36 -3.24 3.54
N ASP A 170 8.33 -4.06 3.65
CA ASP A 170 7.17 -3.84 4.53
C ASP A 170 7.15 -4.78 5.75
N SER A 171 8.02 -5.80 5.80
CA SER A 171 7.96 -6.84 6.82
C SER A 171 9.15 -6.80 7.80
N PRO A 172 8.96 -7.10 9.10
CA PRO A 172 10.09 -7.15 10.05
C PRO A 172 11.14 -8.22 9.68
N VAL A 173 10.70 -9.34 9.09
CA VAL A 173 11.60 -10.42 8.65
C VAL A 173 12.46 -9.99 7.45
N GLY A 174 11.88 -9.22 6.53
CA GLY A 174 12.58 -8.70 5.39
C GLY A 174 13.49 -7.53 5.72
N VAL A 175 13.05 -6.61 6.59
CA VAL A 175 13.93 -5.59 7.16
C VAL A 175 15.13 -6.24 7.84
N ARG A 176 14.93 -7.31 8.63
CA ARG A 176 16.04 -8.03 9.25
C ARG A 176 17.02 -8.60 8.23
N ALA A 177 16.52 -9.30 7.21
CA ALA A 177 17.34 -9.84 6.14
C ALA A 177 18.16 -8.77 5.41
N ALA A 178 17.56 -7.60 5.15
CA ALA A 178 18.21 -6.49 4.46
C ALA A 178 19.31 -5.86 5.34
N LYS A 179 19.03 -5.67 6.63
CA LYS A 179 20.03 -5.20 7.61
C LYS A 179 21.21 -6.17 7.72
N ASP A 180 20.93 -7.46 7.82
CA ASP A 180 21.96 -8.50 7.93
C ASP A 180 22.77 -8.65 6.62
N ALA A 181 22.21 -8.23 5.47
CA ALA A 181 22.91 -8.14 4.19
C ALA A 181 23.83 -6.90 4.07
N GLY A 182 23.80 -5.99 5.04
CA GLY A 182 24.60 -4.78 5.06
C GLY A 182 24.07 -3.64 4.18
N THR A 183 22.80 -3.68 3.77
CA THR A 183 22.18 -2.64 2.93
C THR A 183 21.63 -1.48 3.77
N THR A 184 21.29 -0.37 3.09
CA THR A 184 20.42 0.66 3.67
C THR A 184 18.98 0.22 3.51
N VAL A 185 18.16 0.33 4.56
CA VAL A 185 16.78 -0.20 4.54
C VAL A 185 15.75 0.88 4.83
N VAL A 186 14.77 1.01 3.94
CA VAL A 186 13.56 1.82 4.13
C VAL A 186 12.39 0.87 4.38
N ALA A 187 11.87 0.88 5.59
CA ALA A 187 10.67 0.15 5.93
C ALA A 187 9.42 0.92 5.49
N VAL A 188 8.43 0.24 4.92
CA VAL A 188 7.10 0.78 4.60
C VAL A 188 6.04 -0.16 5.19
N PRO A 189 5.76 -0.08 6.50
CA PRO A 189 4.86 -1.03 7.15
C PRO A 189 3.44 -0.96 6.56
N SER A 190 2.82 -2.11 6.33
CA SER A 190 1.41 -2.18 5.92
C SER A 190 0.49 -1.56 6.98
N LEU A 191 0.75 -1.81 8.28
CA LEU A 191 0.00 -1.20 9.39
C LEU A 191 0.87 -0.21 10.17
N GLN A 192 0.39 1.04 10.27
CA GLN A 192 1.17 2.15 10.83
C GLN A 192 1.39 2.04 12.35
N ASN A 193 0.53 1.34 13.09
CA ASN A 193 0.69 1.13 14.53
C ASN A 193 1.82 0.13 14.91
N GLN A 194 2.55 -0.39 13.93
CA GLN A 194 3.63 -1.36 14.16
C GLN A 194 5.03 -0.76 14.02
N ALA A 195 5.17 0.57 13.93
CA ALA A 195 6.44 1.24 13.68
C ALA A 195 7.60 0.78 14.60
N GLU A 196 7.31 0.49 15.87
CA GLU A 196 8.31 -0.03 16.84
C GLU A 196 8.98 -1.34 16.37
N ARG A 197 8.26 -2.20 15.64
CA ARG A 197 8.77 -3.46 15.08
C ARG A 197 9.82 -3.26 14.00
N TYR A 198 9.92 -2.04 13.46
CA TYR A 198 10.84 -1.64 12.40
C TYR A 198 11.99 -0.77 12.93
N SER A 199 12.20 -0.72 14.25
CA SER A 199 13.27 0.06 14.91
C SER A 199 14.69 -0.21 14.40
N ILE A 200 14.93 -1.36 13.76
CA ILE A 200 16.22 -1.70 13.15
C ILE A 200 16.40 -1.17 11.71
N ALA A 201 15.33 -0.70 11.06
CA ALA A 201 15.40 -0.09 9.74
C ALA A 201 16.14 1.25 9.81
N ASN A 202 16.75 1.68 8.70
CA ASN A 202 17.40 3.00 8.64
C ASN A 202 16.37 4.13 8.59
N TYR A 203 15.25 3.87 7.91
CA TYR A 203 14.14 4.81 7.75
C TYR A 203 12.82 4.04 7.79
N VAL A 204 11.76 4.68 8.25
CA VAL A 204 10.38 4.17 8.20
C VAL A 204 9.53 5.21 7.49
N LEU A 205 8.83 4.79 6.45
CA LEU A 205 7.84 5.61 5.73
C LEU A 205 6.46 4.99 5.92
N ARG A 206 5.41 5.81 5.87
CA ARG A 206 4.02 5.31 5.92
C ARG A 206 3.46 4.90 4.56
N SER A 207 4.10 5.37 3.49
CA SER A 207 3.68 5.18 2.10
C SER A 207 4.86 5.40 1.18
N LEU A 208 4.84 4.86 -0.05
CA LEU A 208 5.86 5.21 -1.06
C LEU A 208 5.61 6.57 -1.71
N LEU A 209 4.44 7.19 -1.52
CA LEU A 209 4.21 8.61 -1.82
C LEU A 209 5.11 9.55 -1.01
N GLU A 210 5.63 9.06 0.11
CA GLU A 210 6.50 9.78 1.01
C GLU A 210 7.99 9.77 0.62
N PHE A 211 8.34 8.94 -0.36
CA PHE A 211 9.72 8.67 -0.73
C PHE A 211 10.33 9.89 -1.42
N LEU A 212 11.52 10.29 -0.97
CA LEU A 212 12.31 11.40 -1.52
C LEU A 212 13.69 10.86 -1.95
N PRO A 213 13.88 10.52 -3.25
CA PRO A 213 15.09 9.82 -3.72
C PRO A 213 16.39 10.54 -3.36
N GLU A 214 16.38 11.87 -3.33
CA GLU A 214 17.52 12.72 -3.04
C GLU A 214 18.10 12.52 -1.63
N LEU A 215 17.31 11.99 -0.67
CA LEU A 215 17.81 11.62 0.66
C LEU A 215 18.89 10.53 0.61
N TRP A 216 18.93 9.75 -0.47
CA TRP A 216 19.87 8.66 -0.71
C TRP A 216 20.79 8.90 -1.91
N GLY A 217 20.86 10.16 -2.38
CA GLY A 217 21.66 10.54 -3.54
C GLY A 217 21.13 10.01 -4.88
N LEU A 218 19.86 9.58 -4.92
CA LEU A 218 19.17 9.21 -6.16
C LEU A 218 18.58 10.47 -6.83
N PRO A 219 18.28 10.44 -8.14
CA PRO A 219 17.72 11.57 -8.86
C PRO A 219 16.39 12.04 -8.24
N PRO A 220 16.22 13.34 -7.92
CA PRO A 220 15.00 13.85 -7.30
C PRO A 220 13.81 13.71 -8.25
N PHE A 221 12.61 13.65 -7.68
CA PHE A 221 11.38 13.74 -8.47
C PHE A 221 11.18 15.16 -9.03
N GLU A 222 10.63 15.26 -10.24
CA GLU A 222 10.39 16.55 -10.95
C GLU A 222 8.91 16.72 -11.36
N ASP A 223 8.02 15.94 -10.76
CA ASP A 223 6.63 15.75 -11.18
C ASP A 223 5.59 16.44 -10.28
N TRP A 224 6.05 17.27 -9.33
CA TRP A 224 5.17 18.12 -8.55
C TRP A 224 4.66 19.28 -9.41
N ILE A 225 3.34 19.44 -9.46
CA ILE A 225 2.65 20.49 -10.21
C ILE A 225 2.01 21.43 -9.21
N GLN A 226 2.49 22.67 -9.12
CA GLN A 226 1.97 23.68 -8.19
C GLN A 226 1.83 23.18 -6.74
N ASN A 227 2.86 22.51 -6.21
CA ASN A 227 2.88 21.90 -4.88
C ASN A 227 1.88 20.75 -4.66
N ALA A 228 1.39 20.15 -5.73
CA ALA A 228 0.58 18.94 -5.70
C ALA A 228 1.25 17.82 -6.50
N LEU A 229 1.11 16.59 -6.01
CA LEU A 229 1.58 15.39 -6.67
C LEU A 229 0.40 14.65 -7.31
N PRO A 230 0.38 14.42 -8.64
CA PRO A 230 -0.58 13.52 -9.28
C PRO A 230 -0.41 12.09 -8.76
N ILE A 231 -1.52 11.40 -8.50
CA ILE A 231 -1.51 10.00 -8.09
C ILE A 231 -2.46 9.17 -8.96
N GLU A 232 -2.26 7.86 -8.99
CA GLU A 232 -3.26 6.94 -9.52
C GLU A 232 -4.57 7.09 -8.73
N PRO A 233 -5.74 7.16 -9.38
CA PRO A 233 -6.99 7.42 -8.69
C PRO A 233 -7.32 6.38 -7.61
N LEU A 234 -7.59 6.86 -6.40
CA LEU A 234 -8.01 6.02 -5.27
C LEU A 234 -9.47 6.32 -4.92
N TYR A 235 -10.28 5.28 -4.82
CA TYR A 235 -11.73 5.41 -4.60
C TYR A 235 -12.09 5.03 -3.17
N ALA A 236 -13.03 5.77 -2.59
CA ALA A 236 -13.61 5.45 -1.29
C ALA A 236 -15.10 5.75 -1.28
N LYS A 237 -15.88 4.96 -0.52
CA LYS A 237 -17.33 5.15 -0.37
C LYS A 237 -17.73 4.98 1.08
N GLY A 238 -18.70 5.75 1.54
CA GLY A 238 -19.20 5.67 2.91
C GLY A 238 -20.48 6.44 3.14
N LEU A 239 -20.92 6.43 4.39
CA LEU A 239 -22.05 7.24 4.87
C LEU A 239 -21.50 8.38 5.73
N ILE A 240 -22.09 9.56 5.56
CA ILE A 240 -21.80 10.73 6.39
C ILE A 240 -22.29 10.45 7.81
N ARG A 241 -21.38 10.42 8.79
CA ARG A 241 -21.72 10.18 10.20
C ARG A 241 -21.90 11.48 10.99
N GLU A 242 -20.99 12.43 10.80
CA GLU A 242 -21.03 13.74 11.44
C GLU A 242 -20.59 14.82 10.44
N ALA A 243 -21.30 15.95 10.44
CA ALA A 243 -20.95 17.10 9.64
C ALA A 243 -20.90 18.35 10.51
N VAL A 244 -19.82 19.11 10.39
CA VAL A 244 -19.61 20.33 11.17
C VAL A 244 -19.88 21.53 10.28
N ALA A 245 -21.01 22.19 10.52
CA ALA A 245 -21.56 23.24 9.66
C ALA A 245 -20.70 24.50 9.51
N GLN A 246 -19.68 24.72 10.35
CA GLN A 246 -18.92 25.98 10.31
C GLN A 246 -17.87 26.07 9.18
N ASN A 247 -17.44 24.96 8.57
CA ASN A 247 -16.37 24.94 7.56
C ASN A 247 -16.61 23.95 6.39
N SER A 248 -17.84 23.48 6.18
CA SER A 248 -18.16 22.42 5.18
C SER A 248 -17.33 21.12 5.35
N SER A 249 -16.88 20.85 6.59
CA SER A 249 -16.12 19.65 6.94
C SER A 249 -17.06 18.50 7.28
N VAL A 250 -16.76 17.32 6.75
CA VAL A 250 -17.49 16.08 7.03
C VAL A 250 -16.51 15.05 7.57
N ILE A 251 -16.94 14.26 8.55
CA ILE A 251 -16.18 13.10 9.03
C ILE A 251 -16.78 11.83 8.43
N LEU A 252 -15.96 11.14 7.65
CA LEU A 252 -16.23 9.79 7.14
C LEU A 252 -15.38 8.78 7.90
N SER A 253 -16.02 7.80 8.52
CA SER A 253 -15.35 6.61 9.01
C SER A 253 -15.64 5.47 8.06
N ILE A 254 -14.58 4.84 7.54
CA ILE A 254 -14.69 3.66 6.70
C ILE A 254 -14.07 2.51 7.49
N ASP A 255 -14.90 1.54 7.85
CA ASP A 255 -14.43 0.34 8.54
C ASP A 255 -13.60 -0.49 7.54
N SER A 256 -12.39 -0.89 7.92
CA SER A 256 -11.54 -1.79 7.11
C SER A 256 -12.16 -3.18 6.99
N ASP A 257 -12.98 -3.58 7.97
CA ASP A 257 -13.35 -4.97 8.22
C ASP A 257 -14.61 -5.44 7.46
N ASN A 258 -15.25 -4.58 6.66
CA ASN A 258 -16.53 -4.93 6.04
C ASN A 258 -16.43 -5.85 4.81
N GLY A 259 -15.24 -6.38 4.48
CA GLY A 259 -15.09 -7.39 3.43
C GLY A 259 -15.54 -6.93 2.03
N SER A 260 -15.84 -5.64 1.84
CA SER A 260 -16.02 -5.07 0.52
C SER A 260 -14.65 -4.75 -0.02
N TYR A 261 -14.28 -5.41 -1.11
CA TYR A 261 -13.02 -5.24 -1.83
C TYR A 261 -12.82 -3.82 -2.46
N ASP A 262 -13.58 -2.81 -2.02
CA ASP A 262 -13.66 -1.42 -2.51
C ASP A 262 -13.05 -0.39 -1.53
N THR A 263 -12.17 -0.79 -0.61
CA THR A 263 -11.53 0.09 0.38
C THR A 263 -10.23 0.75 -0.15
N LEU A 264 -9.57 1.58 0.64
CA LEU A 264 -8.25 2.15 0.33
C LEU A 264 -7.12 1.15 0.67
N PRO A 265 -5.94 1.19 0.03
CA PRO A 265 -4.79 0.36 0.41
C PRO A 265 -4.23 0.74 1.78
N ASP A 266 -3.67 -0.22 2.53
CA ASP A 266 -3.27 -0.01 3.94
C ASP A 266 -2.22 1.10 4.16
N GLN A 267 -1.37 1.32 3.17
CA GLN A 267 -0.28 2.31 3.19
C GLN A 267 -0.66 3.69 2.63
N ILE A 268 -1.90 4.14 2.85
CA ILE A 268 -2.30 5.52 2.57
C ILE A 268 -2.33 6.35 3.87
N SER A 269 -1.72 7.53 3.89
CA SER A 269 -1.84 8.50 5.00
C SER A 269 -1.36 9.85 4.51
N GLY A 270 -2.02 10.93 4.92
CA GLY A 270 -1.68 12.27 4.47
C GLY A 270 -2.88 13.13 4.10
N ILE A 271 -2.58 14.23 3.44
CA ILE A 271 -3.56 15.15 2.85
C ILE A 271 -3.65 14.87 1.35
N PHE A 272 -4.84 14.44 0.94
CA PHE A 272 -5.19 14.11 -0.43
C PHE A 272 -6.22 15.10 -0.96
N PHE A 273 -6.40 15.15 -2.27
CA PHE A 273 -7.45 15.94 -2.88
C PHE A 273 -8.03 15.25 -4.11
N GLY A 274 -9.22 15.69 -4.49
CA GLY A 274 -9.96 15.10 -5.59
C GLY A 274 -11.41 15.53 -5.60
N TRP A 275 -12.29 14.59 -5.90
CA TRP A 275 -13.71 14.86 -6.12
C TRP A 275 -14.57 14.08 -5.14
N ALA A 276 -15.60 14.75 -4.65
CA ALA A 276 -16.62 14.19 -3.79
C ALA A 276 -17.95 14.23 -4.52
N LYS A 277 -18.60 13.06 -4.70
CA LYS A 277 -19.95 12.95 -5.26
C LYS A 277 -20.92 12.72 -4.11
N LEU A 278 -21.76 13.71 -3.92
CA LEU A 278 -22.94 13.71 -3.09
C LEU A 278 -24.11 13.30 -4.01
N GLN A 279 -24.75 12.16 -3.71
CA GLN A 279 -25.89 11.63 -4.46
C GLN A 279 -26.97 12.67 -4.80
N ILE A 280 -27.25 13.62 -3.90
CA ILE A 280 -28.31 14.61 -4.05
C ILE A 280 -27.74 15.93 -4.58
N GLN A 281 -26.55 16.32 -4.13
CA GLN A 281 -26.03 17.69 -4.33
C GLN A 281 -25.05 17.81 -5.50
N GLY A 282 -24.59 16.68 -6.07
CA GLY A 282 -23.71 16.66 -7.24
C GLY A 282 -22.24 16.41 -6.90
N ILE A 283 -21.34 16.89 -7.75
CA ILE A 283 -19.89 16.65 -7.65
C ILE A 283 -19.19 17.93 -7.23
N PHE A 284 -18.32 17.83 -6.24
CA PHE A 284 -17.58 18.95 -5.67
C PHE A 284 -16.08 18.66 -5.62
N LYS A 285 -15.27 19.72 -5.71
CA LYS A 285 -13.85 19.65 -5.37
C LYS A 285 -13.70 19.38 -3.87
N MET A 286 -12.67 18.64 -3.50
CA MET A 286 -12.44 18.23 -2.12
C MET A 286 -10.95 18.18 -1.80
N VAL A 287 -10.61 18.54 -0.57
CA VAL A 287 -9.36 18.15 0.09
C VAL A 287 -9.71 17.29 1.31
N ALA A 288 -8.93 16.27 1.64
CA ALA A 288 -9.22 15.39 2.77
C ALA A 288 -7.95 14.98 3.51
N ALA A 289 -8.06 14.87 4.82
CA ALA A 289 -7.09 14.12 5.61
C ALA A 289 -7.48 12.65 5.65
N VAL A 290 -6.50 11.78 5.44
CA VAL A 290 -6.64 10.32 5.51
C VAL A 290 -5.67 9.81 6.57
N SER A 291 -6.19 9.12 7.59
CA SER A 291 -5.39 8.55 8.68
C SER A 291 -6.01 7.25 9.21
N TRP A 292 -5.22 6.55 10.03
CA TRP A 292 -5.68 5.37 10.76
C TRP A 292 -6.14 5.73 12.17
N ASP A 293 -7.18 5.03 12.63
CA ASP A 293 -7.58 5.00 14.04
C ASP A 293 -7.40 3.60 14.60
N PHE A 294 -6.64 3.52 15.68
CA PHE A 294 -6.31 2.29 16.40
C PHE A 294 -6.92 2.25 17.82
N SER A 295 -7.68 3.28 18.21
CA SER A 295 -8.16 3.48 19.59
C SER A 295 -9.14 2.41 20.09
N THR A 296 -9.80 1.69 19.18
CA THR A 296 -10.89 0.74 19.51
C THR A 296 -10.47 -0.73 19.48
N GLY A 297 -9.18 -1.02 19.31
CA GLY A 297 -8.68 -2.40 19.14
C GLY A 297 -8.92 -2.98 17.73
N PHE A 298 -9.68 -2.28 16.89
CA PHE A 298 -9.79 -2.50 15.45
C PHE A 298 -9.09 -1.35 14.73
N SER A 299 -8.35 -1.66 13.68
CA SER A 299 -7.78 -0.67 12.76
C SER A 299 -8.89 -0.18 11.84
N ARG A 300 -9.12 1.13 11.73
CA ARG A 300 -10.08 1.67 10.75
C ARG A 300 -9.56 2.93 10.08
N TRP A 301 -10.05 3.19 8.88
CA TRP A 301 -9.77 4.44 8.18
C TRP A 301 -10.64 5.56 8.73
N ILE A 302 -9.99 6.67 9.06
CA ILE A 302 -10.65 7.96 9.24
C ILE A 302 -10.31 8.82 8.03
N ILE A 303 -11.36 9.24 7.33
CA ILE A 303 -11.27 10.21 6.23
C ILE A 303 -12.05 11.45 6.65
N LYS A 304 -11.38 12.59 6.70
CA LYS A 304 -11.99 13.89 7.03
C LYS A 304 -12.02 14.75 5.77
N PRO A 305 -12.99 14.56 4.86
CA PRO A 305 -13.14 15.41 3.68
C PRO A 305 -13.62 16.81 4.03
N PHE A 306 -13.05 17.78 3.33
CA PHE A 306 -13.42 19.19 3.30
C PHE A 306 -13.84 19.50 1.89
N ILE A 307 -15.13 19.75 1.72
CA ILE A 307 -15.65 20.07 0.41
C ILE A 307 -15.40 21.54 0.13
N LEU A 308 -14.80 21.81 -1.02
CA LEU A 308 -14.50 23.14 -1.48
C LEU A 308 -15.71 23.64 -2.27
N GLY A 309 -16.66 24.27 -1.56
CA GLY A 309 -17.89 24.81 -2.13
C GLY A 309 -18.97 25.09 -1.09
N GLU A 310 -20.03 25.78 -1.51
CA GLU A 310 -21.25 25.94 -0.72
C GLU A 310 -22.11 24.68 -0.88
N ILE A 311 -22.52 24.10 0.25
CA ILE A 311 -23.32 22.87 0.31
C ILE A 311 -24.40 23.08 1.36
N ASN A 312 -25.58 22.55 1.09
CA ASN A 312 -26.67 22.56 2.07
C ASN A 312 -26.42 21.46 3.13
N ASN A 313 -27.07 21.55 4.29
CA ASN A 313 -26.89 20.61 5.41
C ASN A 313 -26.74 19.14 4.98
N PHE A 314 -25.67 18.50 5.45
CA PHE A 314 -25.40 17.09 5.24
C PHE A 314 -26.37 16.25 6.08
N VAL A 315 -27.31 15.54 5.46
CA VAL A 315 -28.14 14.57 6.18
C VAL A 315 -28.16 13.25 5.42
N MET A 316 -27.43 12.25 5.98
CA MET A 316 -27.55 10.81 5.70
C MET A 316 -27.48 10.42 4.21
N GLU A 317 -26.70 11.14 3.40
CA GLU A 317 -26.51 10.82 1.99
C GLU A 317 -25.23 9.99 1.76
N PRO A 318 -25.25 9.00 0.83
CA PRO A 318 -24.04 8.30 0.41
C PRO A 318 -23.01 9.27 -0.18
N LEU A 319 -21.77 9.14 0.28
CA LEU A 319 -20.64 9.94 -0.18
C LEU A 319 -19.65 9.03 -0.90
N HIS A 320 -19.42 9.33 -2.17
CA HIS A 320 -18.36 8.70 -2.96
C HIS A 320 -17.22 9.69 -3.12
N LEU A 321 -16.00 9.21 -2.98
CA LEU A 321 -14.78 9.99 -3.09
C LEU A 321 -13.87 9.38 -4.16
N VAL A 322 -13.19 10.24 -4.90
CA VAL A 322 -12.00 9.87 -5.68
C VAL A 322 -10.87 10.82 -5.31
N PHE A 323 -9.73 10.27 -4.93
CA PHE A 323 -8.48 10.99 -4.72
C PHE A 323 -7.64 10.90 -5.98
N VAL A 324 -7.19 12.04 -6.50
CA VAL A 324 -6.41 12.15 -7.75
C VAL A 324 -5.07 12.85 -7.54
N GLY A 325 -4.88 13.45 -6.36
CA GLY A 325 -3.63 14.06 -6.00
C GLY A 325 -3.33 14.00 -4.51
N TYR A 326 -2.07 14.21 -4.21
CA TYR A 326 -1.49 14.24 -2.87
C TYR A 326 -0.85 15.60 -2.63
N VAL A 327 -1.11 16.20 -1.47
CA VAL A 327 -0.54 17.51 -1.10
C VAL A 327 0.68 17.31 -0.21
N ARG A 328 0.49 16.64 0.93
CA ARG A 328 1.54 16.49 1.93
C ARG A 328 1.22 15.43 2.97
N LYS A 329 2.26 15.07 3.72
CA LYS A 329 2.22 14.17 4.87
C LYS A 329 1.51 14.84 6.06
N LEU A 330 0.85 14.01 6.88
CA LEU A 330 0.50 14.37 8.27
C LEU A 330 1.77 14.25 9.14
N PHE A 331 2.05 15.18 10.05
CA PHE A 331 3.20 15.04 10.98
C PHE A 331 2.83 14.12 12.17
N ASP A 332 3.80 13.50 12.85
CA ASP A 332 3.61 12.41 13.83
C ASP A 332 3.07 12.81 15.24
N GLU A 333 2.69 11.76 16.00
CA GLU A 333 1.72 11.54 17.11
C GLU A 333 1.50 12.55 18.28
N GLU A 334 2.28 13.61 18.50
CA GLU A 334 2.13 14.43 19.72
C GLU A 334 1.11 15.58 19.62
N THR A 335 0.58 15.89 18.43
CA THR A 335 -0.35 17.01 18.22
C THR A 335 -1.58 16.59 17.40
N VAL A 336 -2.37 15.71 18.01
CA VAL A 336 -3.50 14.96 17.42
C VAL A 336 -4.71 15.80 16.96
N LEU A 337 -4.79 17.11 17.25
CA LEU A 337 -6.02 17.86 16.97
C LEU A 337 -5.96 18.76 15.72
N ASP A 338 -4.80 19.33 15.37
CA ASP A 338 -4.68 20.26 14.24
C ASP A 338 -4.02 19.65 12.99
N ALA A 339 -3.23 18.58 13.12
CA ALA A 339 -2.56 17.96 11.98
C ALA A 339 -3.54 17.21 11.07
N ASP A 340 -4.56 16.57 11.65
CA ASP A 340 -5.57 15.75 10.96
C ASP A 340 -6.61 16.54 10.16
N ILE A 341 -6.43 17.85 10.01
CA ILE A 341 -7.36 18.73 9.32
C ILE A 341 -6.62 19.42 8.17
N PRO A 342 -7.10 19.32 6.92
CA PRO A 342 -6.63 20.15 5.83
C PRO A 342 -6.62 21.64 6.20
N SER A 343 -5.49 22.28 5.98
CA SER A 343 -5.33 23.73 6.20
C SER A 343 -5.95 24.54 5.05
N LYS A 344 -6.06 25.85 5.24
CA LYS A 344 -6.45 26.78 4.15
C LYS A 344 -5.49 26.72 2.95
N GLU A 345 -4.21 26.47 3.21
CA GLU A 345 -3.20 26.32 2.16
C GLU A 345 -3.44 25.04 1.36
N ASP A 346 -3.69 23.91 2.04
CA ASP A 346 -4.02 22.63 1.40
C ASP A 346 -5.27 22.76 0.52
N ALA A 347 -6.31 23.44 1.02
CA ALA A 347 -7.52 23.73 0.27
C ALA A 347 -7.26 24.60 -0.97
N SER A 348 -6.38 25.61 -0.86
CA SER A 348 -6.00 26.46 -1.99
C SER A 348 -5.20 25.70 -3.04
N ILE A 349 -4.27 24.82 -2.62
CA ILE A 349 -3.49 23.97 -3.54
C ILE A 349 -4.44 23.03 -4.28
N ALA A 350 -5.29 22.31 -3.55
CA ALA A 350 -6.28 21.40 -4.11
C ALA A 350 -7.22 22.10 -5.10
N TRP A 351 -7.73 23.27 -4.75
CA TRP A 351 -8.65 24.04 -5.60
C TRP A 351 -8.03 24.34 -6.98
N ASN A 352 -6.81 24.86 -6.98
CA ASN A 352 -6.10 25.26 -8.20
C ASN A 352 -5.63 24.03 -9.00
N ALA A 353 -5.13 23.00 -8.31
CA ALA A 353 -4.65 21.77 -8.96
C ALA A 353 -5.78 21.05 -9.72
N LEU A 354 -6.99 21.00 -9.17
CA LEU A 354 -8.13 20.30 -9.80
C LEU A 354 -8.63 20.93 -11.10
N ASP A 355 -8.23 22.17 -11.41
CA ASP A 355 -8.50 22.80 -12.71
C ASP A 355 -7.46 22.45 -13.79
N LEU A 356 -6.36 21.79 -13.39
CA LEU A 356 -5.29 21.41 -14.31
C LEU A 356 -5.61 20.05 -14.98
N PRO A 357 -5.21 19.85 -16.25
CA PRO A 357 -5.51 18.61 -16.99
C PRO A 357 -4.98 17.32 -16.34
N ASP A 358 -3.90 17.41 -15.57
CA ASP A 358 -3.26 16.27 -14.89
C ASP A 358 -4.09 15.71 -13.73
N PHE A 359 -5.02 16.51 -13.18
CA PHE A 359 -5.88 16.12 -12.05
C PHE A 359 -7.38 16.07 -12.42
N GLY A 360 -7.78 16.72 -13.52
CA GLY A 360 -9.19 16.91 -13.89
C GLY A 360 -9.85 15.78 -14.70
N LYS A 361 -9.09 14.87 -15.31
CA LYS A 361 -9.65 13.81 -16.20
C LYS A 361 -10.60 12.86 -15.49
N ASP A 362 -10.31 12.55 -14.22
CA ASP A 362 -11.10 11.58 -13.46
C ASP A 362 -12.46 12.12 -13.01
N ALA A 363 -12.71 13.44 -13.03
CA ALA A 363 -14.04 13.99 -12.74
C ALA A 363 -15.10 13.45 -13.72
N ALA A 364 -14.73 13.36 -15.00
CA ALA A 364 -15.59 12.83 -16.05
C ALA A 364 -15.83 11.32 -15.85
N GLU A 365 -14.77 10.52 -15.61
CA GLU A 365 -14.91 9.07 -15.38
C GLU A 365 -15.64 8.74 -14.08
N PHE A 366 -15.40 9.51 -13.03
CA PHE A 366 -16.06 9.39 -11.72
C PHE A 366 -17.57 9.61 -11.82
N SER A 367 -18.00 10.44 -12.77
CA SER A 367 -19.42 10.63 -13.08
C SER A 367 -20.07 9.37 -13.68
N TYR A 368 -19.31 8.51 -14.39
CA TYR A 368 -19.82 7.32 -15.08
C TYR A 368 -19.63 5.99 -14.31
N LYS A 369 -18.62 5.89 -13.45
CA LYS A 369 -18.28 4.63 -12.73
C LYS A 369 -19.07 4.43 -11.42
N THR A 370 -19.88 5.40 -10.98
CA THR A 370 -20.53 5.40 -9.66
C THR A 370 -22.04 5.57 -9.67
#